data_AF-A0A929V259-F1
#
_entry.id   AF-A0A929V259-F1
#
_cell.length_a   1.000
_cell.length_b   1.000
_cell.length_c   1.000
_cell.angle_alpha   90.00
_cell.angle_beta   90.00
_cell.angle_gamma   90.00
#
_symmetry.space_group_name_H-M   'P 1'
#
loop_
_entity.id
_entity.type
_entity.pdbx_description
1 polymer ?
#
loop_
_entity_poly.entity_id
_entity_poly.type
_entity_poly.pdbx_seq_one_letter_code
_entity_poly.pdbx_strand_id
1 'polypeptide(L)'
;MSKMSSGGHNLMRLGLLATIITLFTTSVSLIIYHNSGDIYLDRSRPGFLPEKHEVKHDDQPEKSYSFSESGNLDIKSLEEFRENFRKTLEEVKKIKDPFSSDNLSDEFVGLKPSSK
;
A
#
# COMPACT_ATOMS: atom_id res chain seq x y z
N MET A 1 -11.83 -45.56 -29.65
CA MET A 1 -11.40 -44.89 -28.40
C MET A 1 -10.41 -45.81 -27.70
N SER A 2 -9.15 -45.40 -27.56
CA SER A 2 -8.10 -46.17 -26.86
C SER A 2 -8.47 -46.32 -25.38
N LYS A 3 -8.58 -47.56 -24.87
CA LYS A 3 -8.73 -47.82 -23.43
C LYS A 3 -7.40 -47.48 -22.76
N MET A 4 -7.35 -46.37 -22.03
CA MET A 4 -6.19 -46.04 -21.20
C MET A 4 -5.97 -47.11 -20.13
N SER A 5 -4.70 -47.50 -19.95
CA SER A 5 -4.27 -48.39 -18.85
C SER A 5 -4.64 -47.77 -17.49
N SER A 6 -4.90 -48.60 -16.49
CA SER A 6 -5.20 -48.17 -15.11
C SER A 6 -4.14 -47.21 -14.56
N GLY A 7 -2.87 -47.39 -14.95
CA GLY A 7 -1.77 -46.48 -14.61
C GLY A 7 -1.92 -45.09 -15.23
N GLY A 8 -2.38 -45.00 -16.49
CA GLY A 8 -2.62 -43.73 -17.17
C GLY A 8 -3.79 -42.95 -16.56
N HIS A 9 -4.84 -43.65 -16.14
CA HIS A 9 -5.95 -43.03 -15.41
C HIS A 9 -5.52 -42.51 -14.04
N ASN A 10 -4.69 -43.26 -13.30
CA ASN A 10 -4.19 -42.82 -12.00
C ASN A 10 -3.25 -41.61 -12.13
N LEU A 11 -2.37 -41.61 -13.15
CA LEU A 11 -1.50 -40.47 -13.43
C LEU A 11 -2.30 -39.21 -13.79
N MET A 12 -3.34 -39.35 -14.62
CA MET A 12 -4.22 -38.24 -15.00
C MET A 12 -4.99 -37.68 -13.79
N ARG A 13 -5.48 -38.54 -12.89
CA ARG A 13 -6.12 -38.12 -11.64
C ARG A 13 -5.16 -37.40 -10.71
N LEU A 14 -3.93 -37.90 -10.58
CA LEU A 14 -2.90 -37.29 -9.74
C LEU A 14 -2.53 -35.90 -10.26
N GLY A 15 -2.35 -35.77 -11.58
CA GLY A 15 -2.07 -34.49 -12.23
C GLY A 15 -3.21 -33.49 -12.02
N LEU A 16 -4.45 -33.91 -12.24
CA LEU A 16 -5.62 -33.05 -12.03
C LEU A 16 -5.72 -32.56 -10.58
N LEU A 17 -5.55 -33.47 -9.61
CA LEU A 17 -5.61 -33.14 -8.20
C LEU A 17 -4.49 -32.16 -7.81
N ALA A 18 -3.27 -32.39 -8.30
CA ALA A 18 -2.14 -31.50 -8.07
C ALA A 18 -2.41 -30.10 -8.63
N THR A 19 -2.95 -29.99 -9.86
CA THR A 19 -3.32 -28.70 -10.45
C THR A 19 -4.37 -27.96 -9.61
N ILE A 20 -5.39 -28.68 -9.11
CA ILE A 20 -6.43 -28.08 -8.25
C ILE A 20 -5.82 -27.54 -6.96
N ILE A 21 -4.94 -28.32 -6.32
CA ILE A 21 -4.26 -27.90 -5.09
C ILE A 21 -3.43 -26.64 -5.36
N THR A 22 -2.64 -26.62 -6.44
CA THR A 22 -1.81 -25.47 -6.81
C THR A 22 -2.64 -24.21 -7.05
N LEU A 23 -3.75 -24.31 -7.78
CA LEU A 23 -4.64 -23.16 -8.00
C LEU A 23 -5.20 -22.65 -6.67
N PHE A 24 -5.67 -23.54 -5.81
CA PHE A 24 -6.20 -23.18 -4.51
C PHE A 24 -5.14 -22.48 -3.64
N THR A 25 -3.94 -23.06 -3.50
CA THR A 25 -2.88 -22.47 -2.68
C THR A 25 -2.42 -21.12 -3.23
N THR A 26 -2.37 -20.97 -4.56
CA THR A 26 -1.99 -19.70 -5.20
C THR A 26 -3.04 -18.63 -4.95
N SER A 27 -4.32 -18.96 -5.06
CA SER A 27 -5.42 -18.03 -4.75
C SER A 27 -5.41 -17.60 -3.28
N VAL A 28 -5.21 -18.53 -2.34
CA VAL A 28 -5.10 -18.19 -0.91
C VAL A 28 -3.90 -17.27 -0.66
N SER A 29 -2.75 -17.56 -1.26
CA SER A 29 -1.57 -16.70 -1.17
C SER A 29 -1.83 -15.29 -1.68
N LEU A 30 -2.56 -15.16 -2.80
CA LEU A 30 -2.88 -13.86 -3.39
C LEU A 30 -3.87 -13.06 -2.52
N ILE A 31 -4.84 -13.74 -1.90
CA ILE A 31 -5.77 -13.11 -0.96
C ILE A 31 -5.02 -12.58 0.26
N ILE A 32 -4.09 -13.37 0.82
CA ILE A 32 -3.26 -12.93 1.95
C ILE A 32 -2.38 -11.74 1.53
N TYR A 33 -1.75 -11.82 0.35
CA TYR A 33 -0.93 -10.72 -0.20
C TYR A 33 -1.71 -9.41 -0.36
N HIS A 34 -2.97 -9.49 -0.78
CA HIS A 34 -3.85 -8.33 -0.89
C HIS A 34 -4.32 -7.81 0.48
N ASN A 35 -4.75 -8.70 1.38
CA ASN A 35 -5.32 -8.32 2.68
C ASN A 35 -4.27 -7.87 3.70
N SER A 36 -3.04 -8.38 3.62
CA SER A 36 -1.91 -7.94 4.47
C SER A 36 -1.41 -6.55 4.10
N GLY A 37 -1.72 -6.10 2.88
CA GLY A 37 -1.26 -4.82 2.35
C GLY A 37 0.17 -4.85 1.79
N ASP A 38 0.81 -6.03 1.70
CA ASP A 38 2.11 -6.21 1.05
C ASP A 38 2.10 -5.71 -0.40
N ILE A 39 0.94 -5.81 -1.07
CA ILE A 39 0.71 -5.24 -2.40
C ILE A 39 0.90 -3.72 -2.47
N TYR A 40 0.62 -2.99 -1.39
CA TYR A 40 0.82 -1.54 -1.34
C TYR A 40 2.28 -1.20 -1.04
N LEU A 41 2.97 -2.02 -0.25
CA LEU A 41 4.39 -1.86 0.01
C LEU A 41 5.22 -2.10 -1.26
N ASP A 42 4.91 -3.14 -2.05
CA ASP A 42 5.59 -3.38 -3.32
C ASP A 42 5.28 -2.29 -4.36
N ARG A 43 4.05 -1.75 -4.33
CA ARG A 43 3.60 -0.64 -5.21
C ARG A 43 3.97 0.76 -4.72
N SER A 44 4.59 0.90 -3.55
CA SER A 44 5.06 2.19 -3.01
C SER A 44 6.18 2.83 -3.84
N ARG A 45 6.71 2.10 -4.84
CA ARG A 45 7.71 2.61 -5.78
C ARG A 45 7.08 3.64 -6.74
N PRO A 46 7.70 4.83 -6.92
CA PRO A 46 7.21 5.82 -7.86
C PRO A 46 7.10 5.22 -9.28
N GLY A 47 5.91 5.30 -9.87
CA GLY A 47 5.61 4.78 -11.21
C GLY A 47 4.69 3.55 -11.28
N PHE A 48 4.34 2.92 -10.15
CA PHE A 48 3.24 1.95 -10.10
C PHE A 48 1.91 2.70 -9.94
N LEU A 49 1.06 2.59 -10.95
CA LEU A 49 -0.22 3.32 -10.98
C LEU A 49 -1.13 2.78 -9.87
N PRO A 50 -1.70 3.65 -9.02
CA PRO A 50 -2.76 3.25 -8.11
C PRO A 50 -3.91 2.63 -8.91
N GLU A 51 -4.56 1.60 -8.36
CA GLU A 51 -5.74 1.01 -9.01
C GLU A 51 -6.79 2.12 -9.26
N LYS A 52 -7.56 2.04 -10.35
CA LYS A 52 -8.49 3.11 -10.76
C LYS A 52 -9.54 3.50 -9.70
N HIS A 53 -9.75 2.65 -8.70
CA HIS A 53 -10.65 2.83 -7.56
C HIS A 53 -9.92 3.15 -6.25
N GLU A 54 -8.58 3.10 -6.22
CA GLU A 54 -7.83 3.69 -5.13
C GLU A 54 -8.17 5.17 -5.21
N VAL A 55 -8.73 5.67 -4.09
CA VAL A 55 -9.23 7.02 -3.92
C VAL A 55 -8.24 7.93 -4.62
N LYS A 56 -8.70 8.68 -5.65
CA LYS A 56 -7.94 9.83 -6.13
C LYS A 56 -7.65 10.60 -4.86
N HIS A 57 -6.39 10.62 -4.41
CA HIS A 57 -6.00 11.51 -3.34
C HIS A 57 -6.57 12.84 -3.77
N ASP A 58 -7.59 13.32 -3.06
CA ASP A 58 -8.10 14.66 -3.26
C ASP A 58 -6.83 15.50 -3.24
N ASP A 59 -6.65 16.34 -4.25
CA ASP A 59 -5.44 17.13 -4.48
C ASP A 59 -5.28 18.22 -3.37
N GLN A 60 -5.68 17.90 -2.14
CA GLN A 60 -5.33 18.61 -0.94
C GLN A 60 -3.85 18.33 -0.70
N PRO A 61 -3.01 19.37 -0.76
CA PRO A 61 -1.60 19.18 -0.53
C PRO A 61 -1.40 18.75 0.92
N GLU A 62 -1.18 17.45 1.15
CA GLU A 62 -0.61 16.93 2.42
C GLU A 62 0.70 17.66 2.76
N LYS A 63 1.33 18.26 1.76
CA LYS A 63 2.52 19.08 1.90
C LYS A 63 2.12 20.53 2.14
N SER A 64 2.11 20.95 3.40
CA SER A 64 2.04 22.37 3.79
C SER A 64 3.14 23.23 3.12
N TYR A 65 4.20 22.60 2.60
CA TYR A 65 5.27 23.25 1.82
C TYR A 65 5.98 22.23 0.93
N SER A 66 6.48 22.66 -0.23
CA SER A 66 7.28 21.83 -1.14
C SER A 66 8.47 22.63 -1.67
N PHE A 67 9.53 21.93 -2.08
CA PHE A 67 10.68 22.54 -2.76
C PHE A 67 10.70 22.11 -4.22
N SER A 68 11.24 22.96 -5.08
CA SER A 68 11.48 22.62 -6.49
C SER A 68 12.49 21.49 -6.60
N GLU A 69 12.20 20.48 -7.43
CA GLU A 69 13.10 19.35 -7.71
C GLU A 69 14.41 19.79 -8.39
N SER A 70 14.39 20.92 -9.10
CA SER A 70 15.54 21.51 -9.80
C SER A 70 16.01 22.83 -9.18
N GLY A 71 15.61 23.10 -7.93
CA GLY A 71 16.00 24.32 -7.20
C GLY A 71 17.48 24.38 -6.83
N ASN A 72 17.99 25.59 -6.61
CA ASN A 72 19.33 25.79 -6.07
C ASN A 72 19.34 25.48 -4.56
N LEU A 73 20.37 24.76 -4.09
CA LEU A 73 20.57 24.49 -2.67
C LEU A 73 21.37 25.63 -2.02
N ASP A 74 20.68 26.70 -1.64
CA ASP A 74 21.28 27.84 -0.95
C ASP A 74 20.93 27.91 0.55
N ILE A 75 21.59 28.82 1.27
CA ILE A 75 21.38 29.00 2.72
C ILE A 75 19.93 29.40 3.03
N LYS A 76 19.25 30.12 2.13
CA LYS A 76 17.86 30.54 2.35
C LYS A 76 16.92 29.35 2.25
N SER A 77 17.11 28.46 1.27
CA SER A 77 16.35 27.23 1.12
C SER A 77 16.53 26.30 2.32
N LEU A 78 17.75 26.22 2.88
CA LEU A 78 18.02 25.44 4.08
C LEU A 78 17.33 26.03 5.33
N GLU A 79 17.35 27.35 5.47
CA GLU A 79 16.67 28.05 6.57
C GLU A 79 15.15 27.88 6.50
N GLU A 80 14.58 28.03 5.30
CA GLU A 80 13.16 27.81 5.04
C GLU A 80 12.74 26.37 5.35
N PHE A 81 13.54 25.38 4.92
CA PHE A 81 13.33 23.99 5.29
C PHE A 81 13.33 23.80 6.81
N ARG A 82 14.31 24.38 7.51
CA ARG A 82 14.44 24.25 8.97
C ARG A 82 13.25 24.83 9.71
N GLU A 83 12.81 26.04 9.35
CA GLU A 83 11.67 26.67 10.03
C GLU A 83 10.36 25.91 9.76
N ASN A 84 10.14 25.44 8.53
CA ASN A 84 8.95 24.65 8.22
C ASN A 84 8.97 23.29 8.93
N PHE A 85 10.13 22.61 8.96
CA PHE A 85 10.30 21.37 9.71
C PHE A 85 10.06 21.57 11.22
N ARG A 86 10.54 22.68 11.79
CA ARG A 86 10.34 23.01 13.21
C ARG A 86 8.85 23.17 13.55
N LYS A 87 8.06 23.79 12.67
CA LYS A 87 6.59 23.90 12.87
C LYS A 87 5.93 22.52 12.91
N THR A 88 6.22 21.66 11.93
CA THR A 88 5.70 20.29 11.91
C THR A 88 6.14 19.50 13.14
N LEU A 89 7.39 19.63 13.56
CA LEU A 89 7.90 18.95 14.75
C LEU A 89 7.16 19.37 16.02
N GLU A 90 6.88 20.66 16.18
CA GLU A 90 6.12 21.18 17.33
C GLU A 90 4.64 20.78 17.29
N GLU A 91 4.05 20.58 16.11
CA GLU A 91 2.71 20.01 15.97
C GLU A 91 2.69 18.53 16.37
N VAL A 92 3.65 17.73 15.87
CA VAL A 92 3.76 16.30 16.20
C VAL A 92 3.99 16.09 17.69
N LYS A 93 4.82 16.92 18.34
CA LYS A 93 5.05 16.84 19.79
C LYS A 93 3.81 17.11 20.64
N LYS A 94 2.81 17.82 20.12
CA LYS A 94 1.56 18.08 20.83
C LYS A 94 0.60 16.89 20.79
N ILE A 95 0.86 15.89 19.95
CA ILE A 95 0.07 14.67 19.88
C ILE A 95 0.31 13.88 21.17
N LYS A 96 -0.73 13.81 22.00
CA LYS A 96 -0.72 13.05 23.24
C LYS A 96 -0.89 11.57 22.92
N ASP A 97 0.06 10.76 23.39
CA ASP A 97 0.12 9.32 23.13
C ASP A 97 0.05 8.97 21.63
N PRO A 98 1.15 9.21 20.88
CA PRO A 98 1.18 9.12 19.42
C PRO A 98 0.76 7.77 18.84
N PHE A 99 0.85 6.70 19.64
CA PHE A 99 0.54 5.33 19.23
C PHE A 99 -0.77 4.81 19.84
N SER A 100 -1.57 5.69 20.45
CA SER A 100 -2.92 5.33 20.90
C SER A 100 -3.83 4.97 19.71
N SER A 101 -4.83 4.13 19.97
CA SER A 101 -5.82 3.73 18.97
C SER A 101 -6.54 4.92 18.33
N ASP A 102 -6.69 6.02 19.06
CA ASP A 102 -7.40 7.22 18.60
C ASP A 102 -6.58 7.98 17.56
N ASN A 103 -5.27 8.09 17.76
CA ASN A 103 -4.32 8.71 16.81
C ASN A 103 -3.94 7.78 15.64
N LEU A 104 -4.39 6.53 15.66
CA LEU A 104 -4.27 5.58 14.56
C LEU A 104 -5.61 5.27 13.89
N SER A 105 -6.67 5.99 14.29
CA SER A 105 -8.01 5.79 13.72
C SER A 105 -8.08 6.30 12.28
N ASP A 106 -8.89 5.64 11.46
CA ASP A 106 -9.16 6.05 10.07
C ASP A 106 -9.58 7.52 9.93
N GLU A 107 -10.19 8.09 10.96
CA GLU A 107 -10.57 9.50 11.00
C GLU A 107 -9.37 10.42 11.20
N PHE A 108 -8.48 10.08 12.14
CA PHE A 108 -7.26 10.84 12.41
C PHE A 108 -6.29 10.82 11.24
N VAL A 109 -6.15 9.66 10.57
CA VAL A 109 -5.29 9.52 9.38
C VAL A 109 -5.99 9.91 8.07
N GLY A 110 -7.20 10.49 8.14
CA GLY A 110 -7.88 11.05 6.96
C GLY A 110 -8.42 10.02 5.96
N LEU A 111 -8.55 8.75 6.36
CA LEU A 111 -9.06 7.65 5.54
C LEU A 111 -10.59 7.55 5.54
N LYS A 112 -11.29 8.19 6.49
CA LYS A 112 -12.75 8.31 6.44
C LYS A 112 -13.18 9.42 5.47
N PRO A 113 -14.03 9.13 4.46
CA PRO A 113 -14.62 10.17 3.64
C PRO A 113 -15.52 11.07 4.49
N SER A 114 -15.29 12.39 4.42
CA SER A 114 -16.19 13.38 5.01
C SER A 114 -17.56 13.23 4.35
N SER A 115 -18.51 12.65 5.09
CA SER A 115 -19.91 12.54 4.67
C SER A 115 -20.48 13.94 4.49
N LYS A 116 -20.64 14.36 3.23
CA LYS A 116 -21.47 15.51 2.83
C LYS A 116 -22.76 15.02 2.20
#